data_AF-A0A534VZ61-F1
#
_entry.id   AF-A0A534VZ61-F1
#
_cell.length_a   1.000
_cell.length_b   1.000
_cell.length_c   1.000
_cell.angle_alpha   90.00
_cell.angle_beta   90.00
_cell.angle_gamma   90.00
#
_symmetry.space_group_name_H-M   'P 1'
#
loop_
_entity.id
_entity.type
_entity.pdbx_description
1 polymer ?
#
loop_
_entity_poly.entity_id
_entity_poly.type
_entity_poly.pdbx_seq_one_letter_code
_entity_poly.pdbx_strand_id
1 'polypeptide(L)'
;MAPRRAEGARAHFDTAQAARIAGVATPRLRECVRAGILHPARDARGRFRFDFVDLVLLRTMRGLLARKVPVKKIGRVLESLRRQIGSRPLTRLTVYADGERVVVWDGESRWQPESGQFLFNFEAGQVLKRARKIAQLPAPEPRSKLPRLSADEWCDLGIELEGGSPLEARAAYHHALDLNPAHVTARINLGRLLHAEGKLEGAESHYREALRHEPRNALAWYNLGVVLEDRGRADQALPCYEHAVHADPGLADAHYNLALLYERAGRKQDAVRHLAIFRRLAPPR
;
A
#
# COMPACT_ATOMS: atom_id res chain seq x y z
N MET A 1 -10.67 34.50 45.58
CA MET A 1 -12.01 34.59 44.97
C MET A 1 -12.05 33.66 43.76
N ALA A 2 -12.62 32.46 43.90
CA ALA A 2 -12.78 31.54 42.79
C ALA A 2 -14.08 31.89 42.04
N PRO A 3 -14.09 32.01 40.70
CA PRO A 3 -15.34 32.23 39.99
C PRO A 3 -16.13 30.91 39.97
N ARG A 4 -17.29 30.93 40.64
CA ARG A 4 -18.36 29.95 40.49
C ARG A 4 -18.65 29.75 39.00
N ARG A 5 -18.42 28.54 38.48
CA ARG A 5 -18.91 28.15 37.14
C ARG A 5 -20.42 27.99 37.22
N ALA A 6 -21.12 28.82 36.44
CA ALA A 6 -22.56 28.80 36.29
C ALA A 6 -23.07 27.40 35.90
N GLU A 7 -24.08 26.94 36.63
CA GLU A 7 -24.86 25.73 36.38
C GLU A 7 -25.71 25.90 35.11
N GLY A 8 -25.14 25.53 33.96
CA GLY A 8 -25.94 25.02 32.85
C GLY A 8 -26.10 23.53 33.03
N ALA A 9 -27.33 23.00 32.99
CA ALA A 9 -27.62 21.57 33.16
C ALA A 9 -26.77 20.73 32.19
N ARG A 10 -25.63 20.21 32.67
CA ARG A 10 -24.79 19.30 31.90
C ARG A 10 -25.54 17.99 31.82
N ALA A 11 -25.85 17.53 30.61
CA ALA A 11 -26.39 16.18 30.42
C ALA A 11 -25.36 15.19 31.00
N HIS A 12 -25.75 14.50 32.07
CA HIS A 12 -24.93 13.51 32.75
C HIS A 12 -25.47 12.11 32.44
N PHE A 13 -24.59 11.26 31.91
CA PHE A 13 -24.91 9.90 31.52
C PHE A 13 -24.45 8.93 32.60
N ASP A 14 -25.29 7.94 32.94
CA ASP A 14 -24.82 6.84 33.78
C ASP A 14 -23.85 5.93 33.02
N THR A 15 -23.24 4.98 33.72
CA THR A 15 -22.23 4.09 33.13
C THR A 15 -22.80 3.22 32.00
N ALA A 16 -24.06 2.79 32.09
CA ALA A 16 -24.68 1.94 31.08
C ALA A 16 -25.06 2.74 29.82
N GLN A 17 -25.56 3.95 30.01
CA GLN A 17 -25.86 4.91 28.94
C GLN A 17 -24.58 5.33 28.22
N ALA A 18 -23.53 5.70 28.96
CA ALA A 18 -22.23 6.07 28.38
C ALA A 18 -21.61 4.91 27.57
N ALA A 19 -21.63 3.69 28.12
CA ALA A 19 -21.18 2.48 27.43
C ALA A 19 -21.94 2.24 26.11
N ARG A 20 -23.26 2.39 26.14
CA ARG A 20 -24.12 2.21 24.95
C ARG A 20 -23.86 3.27 23.87
N ILE A 21 -23.81 4.54 24.26
CA ILE A 21 -23.56 5.67 23.34
C ILE A 21 -22.18 5.55 22.70
N ALA A 22 -21.17 5.17 23.47
CA ALA A 22 -19.81 4.99 22.98
C ALA A 22 -19.60 3.67 22.21
N GLY A 23 -20.51 2.70 22.33
CA GLY A 23 -20.31 1.34 21.80
C GLY A 23 -19.14 0.61 22.47
N VAL A 24 -18.95 0.79 23.78
CA VAL A 24 -17.84 0.23 24.56
C VAL A 24 -18.38 -0.61 25.72
N ALA A 25 -17.76 -1.76 26.00
CA ALA A 25 -18.16 -2.61 27.12
C ALA A 25 -17.97 -1.92 28.48
N THR A 26 -18.96 -2.04 29.38
CA THR A 26 -18.97 -1.45 30.74
C THR A 26 -17.71 -1.74 31.57
N PRO A 27 -17.14 -2.96 31.57
CA PRO A 27 -15.90 -3.23 32.32
C PRO A 27 -14.71 -2.41 31.82
N ARG A 28 -14.63 -2.22 30.51
CA ARG A 28 -13.57 -1.47 29.85
C ARG A 28 -13.70 0.04 30.06
N LEU A 29 -14.94 0.53 30.09
CA LEU A 29 -15.25 1.90 30.50
C LEU A 29 -14.76 2.16 31.94
N ARG A 30 -14.99 1.24 32.87
CA ARG A 30 -14.48 1.34 34.26
C ARG A 30 -12.95 1.29 34.32
N GLU A 31 -12.30 0.49 33.48
CA GLU A 31 -10.84 0.44 33.36
C GLU A 31 -10.26 1.80 32.93
N CYS A 32 -10.91 2.50 31.98
CA CYS A 32 -10.51 3.84 31.56
C CYS A 32 -10.60 4.88 32.70
N VAL A 33 -11.60 4.76 33.57
CA VAL A 33 -11.72 5.60 34.77
C VAL A 33 -10.62 5.29 35.78
N ARG A 34 -10.34 4.00 36.04
CA ARG A 34 -9.24 3.58 36.95
C ARG A 34 -7.86 4.03 36.45
N ALA A 35 -7.67 4.03 35.13
CA ALA A 35 -6.44 4.46 34.50
C ALA A 35 -6.30 5.99 34.41
N GLY A 36 -7.27 6.77 34.91
CA GLY A 36 -7.22 8.24 34.90
C GLY A 36 -7.39 8.85 33.51
N ILE A 37 -7.92 8.10 32.54
CA ILE A 37 -8.19 8.64 31.20
C ILE A 37 -9.51 9.42 31.19
N LEU A 38 -10.51 8.91 31.91
CA LEU A 38 -11.82 9.54 32.08
C LEU A 38 -11.96 10.03 33.53
N HIS A 39 -12.65 11.16 33.69
CA HIS A 39 -12.81 11.80 35.00
C HIS A 39 -14.29 12.08 35.29
N PRO A 40 -15.16 11.06 35.27
CA PRO A 40 -16.58 11.25 35.53
C PRO A 40 -16.82 11.73 36.95
N ALA A 41 -17.82 12.59 37.13
CA ALA A 41 -18.30 12.98 38.45
C ALA A 41 -18.95 11.77 39.15
N ARG A 42 -19.18 11.89 40.46
CA ARG A 42 -19.94 10.91 41.24
C ARG A 42 -21.25 11.53 41.71
N ASP A 43 -22.34 10.78 41.61
CA ASP A 43 -23.60 11.19 42.23
C ASP A 43 -23.58 10.95 43.76
N ALA A 44 -24.63 11.39 44.45
CA ALA A 44 -24.78 11.20 45.91
C ALA A 44 -24.74 9.73 46.36
N ARG A 45 -24.89 8.77 45.44
CA ARG A 45 -24.79 7.32 45.70
C ARG A 45 -23.43 6.74 45.27
N GLY A 46 -22.46 7.59 44.97
CA GLY A 46 -21.11 7.20 44.56
C GLY A 46 -20.99 6.67 43.12
N ARG A 47 -22.06 6.72 42.32
CA ARG A 47 -22.09 6.17 40.95
C ARG A 47 -21.53 7.17 39.95
N PHE A 48 -20.84 6.67 38.92
CA PHE A 48 -20.23 7.50 37.89
C PHE A 48 -21.27 8.22 37.02
N ARG A 49 -21.02 9.51 36.80
CA ARG A 49 -21.76 10.42 35.93
C ARG A 49 -20.82 11.02 34.92
N PHE A 50 -20.92 10.51 33.69
CA PHE A 50 -20.10 10.94 32.56
C PHE A 50 -20.70 12.19 31.96
N ASP A 51 -19.87 13.18 31.65
CA ASP A 51 -20.30 14.36 30.93
C ASP A 51 -20.03 14.24 29.43
N PHE A 52 -20.35 15.29 28.67
CA PHE A 52 -20.13 15.30 27.23
C PHE A 52 -18.65 15.17 26.84
N VAL A 53 -17.74 15.70 27.66
CA VAL A 53 -16.29 15.62 27.41
C VAL A 53 -15.81 14.17 27.53
N ASP A 54 -16.31 13.45 28.53
CA ASP A 54 -16.04 12.02 28.69
C ASP A 54 -16.56 11.20 27.49
N LEU A 55 -17.77 11.50 27.01
CA LEU A 55 -18.36 10.81 25.86
C LEU A 55 -17.60 11.07 24.56
N VAL A 56 -17.15 12.32 24.36
CA VAL A 56 -16.28 12.68 23.23
C VAL A 56 -14.99 11.87 23.28
N LEU A 57 -14.34 11.81 24.44
CA LEU A 57 -13.08 11.08 24.60
C LEU A 57 -13.28 9.57 24.33
N LEU A 58 -14.38 9.01 24.82
CA LEU A 58 -14.78 7.63 24.56
C LEU A 58 -15.01 7.36 23.07
N ARG A 59 -15.68 8.28 22.36
CA ARG A 59 -15.85 8.20 20.90
C ARG A 59 -14.51 8.24 20.19
N THR A 60 -13.61 9.14 20.58
CA THR A 60 -12.25 9.24 20.00
C THR A 60 -11.49 7.93 20.19
N MET A 61 -11.54 7.30 21.36
CA MET A 61 -10.83 6.04 21.64
C MET A 61 -11.56 4.79 21.15
N ARG A 62 -12.79 4.90 20.63
CA ARG A 62 -13.67 3.75 20.34
C ARG A 62 -13.01 2.69 19.48
N GLY A 63 -12.28 3.07 18.43
CA GLY A 63 -11.57 2.12 17.55
C GLY A 63 -10.50 1.32 18.28
N LEU A 64 -9.78 1.96 19.21
CA LEU A 64 -8.76 1.31 20.04
C LEU A 64 -9.38 0.38 21.09
N LEU A 65 -10.48 0.84 21.69
CA LEU A 65 -11.23 0.06 22.67
C LEU A 65 -11.91 -1.17 22.02
N ALA A 66 -12.42 -1.06 20.79
CA ALA A 66 -12.98 -2.20 20.07
C ALA A 66 -11.93 -3.28 19.77
N ARG A 67 -10.71 -2.87 19.39
CA ARG A 67 -9.60 -3.76 19.01
C ARG A 67 -8.78 -4.30 20.18
N LYS A 68 -9.29 -4.21 21.41
CA LYS A 68 -8.61 -4.76 22.59
C LYS A 68 -7.23 -4.14 22.91
N VAL A 69 -6.93 -2.93 22.42
CA VAL A 69 -5.70 -2.21 22.78
C VAL A 69 -5.64 -1.93 24.29
N PRO A 70 -4.50 -2.21 24.99
CA PRO A 70 -4.40 -2.00 26.44
C PRO A 70 -4.66 -0.54 26.86
N VAL A 71 -5.44 -0.33 27.93
CA VAL A 71 -5.83 1.02 28.39
C VAL A 71 -4.62 1.90 28.72
N LYS A 72 -3.56 1.32 29.30
CA LYS A 72 -2.29 2.04 29.51
C LYS A 72 -1.64 2.55 28.21
N LYS A 73 -1.72 1.80 27.10
CA LYS A 73 -1.23 2.24 25.79
C LYS A 73 -2.10 3.36 25.23
N ILE A 74 -3.43 3.24 25.38
CA ILE A 74 -4.39 4.28 24.98
C ILE A 74 -4.11 5.60 25.73
N GLY A 75 -3.83 5.55 27.03
CA GLY A 75 -3.45 6.72 27.82
C GLY A 75 -2.22 7.46 27.26
N ARG A 76 -1.13 6.72 27.01
CA ARG A 76 0.10 7.29 26.41
C ARG A 76 -0.14 7.93 25.04
N VAL A 77 -0.97 7.29 24.22
CA VAL A 77 -1.37 7.82 22.91
C VAL A 77 -2.11 9.14 23.04
N LEU A 78 -3.08 9.23 23.97
CA LEU A 78 -3.85 10.45 24.19
C LEU A 78 -3.00 11.59 24.76
N GLU A 79 -2.06 11.31 25.65
CA GLU A 79 -1.12 12.30 26.17
C GLU A 79 -0.22 12.84 25.05
N SER A 80 0.32 11.95 24.22
CA SER A 80 1.11 12.33 23.05
C SER A 80 0.28 13.21 22.10
N LEU A 81 -0.97 12.81 21.84
CA LEU A 81 -1.89 13.57 21.00
C LEU A 81 -2.17 14.95 21.54
N ARG A 82 -2.46 15.08 22.84
CA ARG A 82 -2.70 16.39 23.47
C ARG A 82 -1.49 17.32 23.36
N ARG A 83 -0.28 16.78 23.50
CA ARG A 83 0.96 17.57 23.28
C ARG A 83 1.09 18.04 21.83
N GLN A 84 0.72 17.21 20.87
CA GLN A 84 0.85 17.51 19.44
C GLN A 84 -0.20 18.50 18.92
N ILE A 85 -1.44 18.40 19.40
CA ILE A 85 -2.56 19.23 18.90
C ILE A 85 -2.81 20.49 19.72
N GLY A 86 -2.14 20.64 20.87
CA GLY A 86 -2.30 21.79 21.76
C GLY A 86 -3.74 21.93 22.27
N SER A 87 -4.34 23.11 22.11
CA SER A 87 -5.71 23.43 22.54
C SER A 87 -6.80 22.99 21.57
N ARG A 88 -6.45 22.33 20.45
CA ARG A 88 -7.42 21.89 19.44
C ARG A 88 -8.34 20.80 20.00
N PRO A 89 -9.64 20.81 19.67
CA PRO A 89 -10.59 19.85 20.23
C PRO A 89 -10.41 18.46 19.62
N LEU A 90 -10.31 17.44 20.49
CA LEU A 90 -10.22 16.03 20.12
C LEU A 90 -11.43 15.52 19.31
N THR A 91 -12.55 16.26 19.32
CA THR A 91 -13.77 15.95 18.56
C THR A 91 -13.57 15.92 17.05
N ARG A 92 -12.54 16.62 16.54
CA ARG A 92 -12.23 16.67 15.10
C ARG A 92 -11.33 15.53 14.63
N LEU A 93 -10.89 14.66 15.54
CA LEU A 93 -9.96 13.58 15.24
C LEU A 93 -10.66 12.23 15.26
N THR A 94 -10.35 11.41 14.26
CA THR A 94 -10.68 9.98 14.23
C THR A 94 -9.45 9.20 14.61
N VAL A 95 -9.54 8.38 15.67
CA VAL A 95 -8.43 7.53 16.12
C VAL A 95 -8.83 6.06 16.00
N TYR A 96 -8.01 5.28 15.30
CA TYR A 96 -8.25 3.86 15.07
C TYR A 96 -6.94 3.07 15.12
N ALA A 97 -7.03 1.75 15.25
CA ALA A 97 -5.88 0.86 15.17
C ALA A 97 -5.87 0.12 13.83
N ASP A 98 -4.71 0.10 13.19
CA ASP A 98 -4.41 -0.58 11.93
C ASP A 98 -3.23 -1.51 12.15
N GLY A 99 -3.47 -2.82 12.13
CA GLY A 99 -2.52 -3.82 12.63
C GLY A 99 -2.10 -3.54 14.07
N GLU A 100 -0.78 -3.35 14.29
CA GLU A 100 -0.17 -2.99 15.57
C GLU A 100 -0.06 -1.46 15.81
N ARG A 101 -0.35 -0.66 14.79
CA ARG A 101 -0.15 0.79 14.78
C ARG A 101 -1.43 1.52 15.18
N VAL A 102 -1.27 2.63 15.89
CA VAL A 102 -2.36 3.57 16.14
C VAL A 102 -2.30 4.68 15.11
N VAL A 103 -3.42 4.98 14.48
CA VAL A 103 -3.54 6.00 13.45
C VAL A 103 -4.51 7.07 13.89
N VAL A 104 -4.11 8.33 13.73
CA VAL A 104 -4.93 9.50 13.97
C VAL A 104 -5.18 10.17 12.63
N TRP A 105 -6.43 10.53 12.37
CA TRP A 105 -6.86 11.24 11.17
C TRP A 105 -7.65 12.48 11.57
N ASP A 106 -7.27 13.65 11.06
CA ASP A 106 -7.94 14.94 11.34
C ASP A 106 -8.85 15.43 10.21
N GLY A 107 -9.03 14.62 9.16
CA GLY A 107 -9.73 15.00 7.92
C GLY A 107 -8.79 15.30 6.76
N GLU A 108 -7.55 15.73 7.02
CA GLU A 108 -6.56 16.11 6.00
C GLU A 108 -5.27 15.30 6.08
N SER A 109 -4.79 14.99 7.28
CA SER A 109 -3.55 14.27 7.52
C SER A 109 -3.80 13.04 8.36
N ARG A 110 -3.03 11.97 8.10
CA ARG A 110 -2.94 10.80 8.97
C ARG A 110 -1.57 10.77 9.60
N TRP A 111 -1.46 10.41 10.87
CA TRP A 111 -0.17 10.23 11.52
C TRP A 111 -0.24 9.23 12.66
N GLN A 112 0.93 8.70 13.02
CA GLN A 112 1.12 7.88 14.20
C GLN A 112 1.34 8.80 15.40
N PRO A 113 0.51 8.72 16.46
CA PRO A 113 0.63 9.60 17.61
C PRO A 113 1.86 9.29 18.46
N GLU A 114 2.31 8.03 18.49
CA GLU A 114 3.49 7.64 19.28
C GLU A 114 4.80 8.18 18.70
N SER A 115 4.96 8.18 17.37
CA SER A 115 6.19 8.63 16.70
C SER A 115 6.09 10.03 16.11
N GLY A 116 4.87 10.57 15.95
CA GLY A 116 4.63 11.79 15.17
C GLY A 116 4.78 11.60 13.66
N GLN A 117 5.01 10.36 13.20
CA GLN A 117 5.23 10.06 11.78
C GLN A 117 3.93 10.22 10.99
N PHE A 118 3.93 11.11 9.99
CA PHE A 118 2.85 11.22 9.04
C PHE A 118 2.73 9.95 8.19
N LEU A 119 1.50 9.44 8.10
CA LEU A 119 1.13 8.32 7.26
C LEU A 119 0.58 8.87 5.96
N PHE A 120 1.30 8.65 4.87
CA PHE A 120 0.81 9.00 3.55
C PHE A 120 -0.38 8.11 3.20
N ASN A 121 -1.48 8.75 2.83
CA ASN A 121 -2.59 8.08 2.19
C ASN A 121 -2.68 8.60 0.75
N PHE A 122 -2.60 7.70 -0.22
CA PHE A 122 -3.00 8.01 -1.59
C PHE A 122 -4.54 7.95 -1.64
N GLU A 123 -5.21 8.92 -1.02
CA GLU A 123 -6.66 9.09 -1.12
C GLU A 123 -6.98 10.01 -2.31
N ALA A 124 -7.63 9.44 -3.34
CA ALA A 124 -7.93 10.06 -4.62
C ALA A 124 -8.59 11.46 -4.54
N GLY A 125 -9.29 11.77 -3.44
CA GLY A 125 -9.92 13.08 -3.23
C GLY A 125 -8.94 14.24 -2.95
N GLN A 126 -7.78 13.98 -2.35
CA GLN A 126 -6.76 15.02 -2.13
C GLN A 126 -5.94 15.31 -3.38
N VAL A 127 -5.80 14.32 -4.27
CA VAL A 127 -5.25 14.51 -5.61
C VAL A 127 -6.12 15.50 -6.39
N LEU A 128 -7.47 15.40 -6.32
CA LEU A 128 -8.37 16.35 -6.98
C LEU A 128 -8.33 17.77 -6.40
N LYS A 129 -8.25 17.94 -5.07
CA LYS A 129 -8.18 19.28 -4.45
C LYS A 129 -6.82 19.94 -4.63
N ARG A 130 -5.71 19.19 -4.55
CA ARG A 130 -4.38 19.70 -4.91
C ARG A 130 -4.29 19.98 -6.41
N ALA A 131 -4.88 19.16 -7.28
CA ALA A 131 -4.99 19.45 -8.71
C ALA A 131 -5.76 20.76 -8.99
N ARG A 132 -6.84 21.04 -8.24
CA ARG A 132 -7.57 22.33 -8.34
C ARG A 132 -6.77 23.54 -7.85
N LYS A 133 -5.88 23.36 -6.87
CA LYS A 133 -5.00 24.44 -6.38
C LYS A 133 -3.77 24.63 -7.28
N ILE A 134 -3.28 23.57 -7.91
CA ILE A 134 -2.27 23.59 -8.98
C ILE A 134 -2.82 24.28 -10.24
N ALA A 135 -4.12 24.16 -10.52
CA ALA A 135 -4.80 24.88 -11.59
C ALA A 135 -4.92 26.41 -11.38
N GLN A 136 -4.47 26.94 -10.24
CA GLN A 136 -4.44 28.39 -9.93
C GLN A 136 -3.02 28.97 -9.80
N LEU A 137 -1.98 28.20 -10.10
CA LEU A 137 -0.69 28.80 -10.44
C LEU A 137 -0.85 29.56 -11.77
N PRO A 138 -0.09 30.65 -12.03
CA PRO A 138 0.10 31.07 -13.41
C PRO A 138 0.47 29.81 -14.19
N ALA A 139 -0.18 29.61 -15.34
CA ALA A 139 0.00 28.40 -16.16
C ALA A 139 1.48 28.02 -16.10
N PRO A 140 1.83 26.78 -15.70
CA PRO A 140 3.22 26.38 -15.60
C PRO A 140 3.86 26.85 -16.91
N GLU A 141 4.90 27.69 -16.83
CA GLU A 141 5.62 28.15 -18.03
C GLU A 141 5.68 26.96 -18.95
N PRO A 142 5.09 27.05 -20.16
CA PRO A 142 4.54 25.91 -20.89
C PRO A 142 5.55 24.80 -20.76
N ARG A 143 5.28 23.84 -19.83
CA ARG A 143 6.23 22.79 -19.42
C ARG A 143 6.87 22.39 -20.71
N SER A 144 8.15 22.71 -20.93
CA SER A 144 8.79 22.62 -22.25
C SER A 144 8.18 21.42 -22.93
N LYS A 145 7.27 21.64 -23.90
CA LYS A 145 6.21 20.65 -24.25
C LYS A 145 6.86 19.29 -24.11
N LEU A 146 6.44 18.46 -23.14
CA LEU A 146 7.01 17.12 -22.94
C LEU A 146 7.30 16.61 -24.33
N PRO A 147 8.57 16.27 -24.64
CA PRO A 147 9.01 16.14 -26.02
C PRO A 147 7.95 15.31 -26.75
N ARG A 148 7.52 15.78 -27.92
CA ARG A 148 6.47 15.11 -28.70
C ARG A 148 7.05 13.83 -29.26
N LEU A 149 7.22 12.87 -28.37
CA LEU A 149 7.72 11.54 -28.63
C LEU A 149 6.52 10.65 -28.92
N SER A 150 6.68 9.80 -29.93
CA SER A 150 5.87 8.65 -30.20
C SER A 150 5.97 7.63 -29.06
N ALA A 151 5.09 6.63 -29.07
CA ALA A 151 5.14 5.55 -28.08
C ALA A 151 6.48 4.79 -28.13
N ASP A 152 7.05 4.60 -29.31
CA ASP A 152 8.33 3.92 -29.52
C ASP A 152 9.47 4.77 -28.94
N GLU A 153 9.50 6.07 -29.22
CA GLU A 153 10.52 6.99 -28.66
C GLU A 153 10.43 7.10 -27.13
N TRP A 154 9.22 7.04 -26.55
CA TRP A 154 9.05 6.92 -25.09
C TRP A 154 9.56 5.59 -24.55
N CYS A 155 9.40 4.49 -25.29
CA CYS A 155 9.94 3.19 -24.91
C CYS A 155 11.48 3.19 -24.97
N ASP A 156 12.07 3.76 -26.02
CA ASP A 156 13.52 3.86 -26.19
C ASP A 156 14.14 4.70 -25.08
N LEU A 157 13.54 5.85 -24.76
CA LEU A 157 13.95 6.67 -23.61
C LEU A 157 13.87 5.87 -22.30
N GLY A 158 12.83 5.06 -22.12
CA GLY A 158 12.71 4.18 -20.97
C GLY A 158 13.88 3.22 -20.85
N ILE A 159 14.31 2.60 -21.95
CA ILE A 159 15.44 1.67 -22.00
C ILE A 159 16.75 2.37 -21.62
N GLU A 160 17.00 3.57 -22.16
CA GLU A 160 18.20 4.36 -21.86
C GLU A 160 18.30 4.71 -20.37
N LEU A 161 17.16 4.99 -19.73
CA LEU A 161 17.10 5.44 -18.33
C LEU A 161 17.25 4.31 -17.32
N GLU A 162 17.10 3.04 -17.69
CA GLU A 162 17.07 1.94 -16.72
C GLU A 162 18.34 1.80 -15.88
N GLY A 163 19.51 2.08 -16.49
CA GLY A 163 20.79 1.96 -15.81
C GLY A 163 21.08 3.05 -14.77
N GLY A 164 20.42 4.20 -14.87
CA GLY A 164 20.66 5.37 -14.01
C GLY A 164 19.47 5.79 -13.15
N SER A 165 18.26 5.66 -13.68
CA SER A 165 17.02 6.20 -13.10
C SER A 165 15.83 5.25 -13.31
N PRO A 166 15.71 4.15 -12.54
CA PRO A 166 14.60 3.19 -12.68
C PRO A 166 13.20 3.82 -12.54
N LEU A 167 13.08 4.89 -11.74
CA LEU A 167 11.82 5.62 -11.58
C LEU A 167 11.42 6.41 -12.84
N GLU A 168 12.39 6.99 -13.53
CA GLU A 168 12.17 7.75 -14.77
C GLU A 168 11.94 6.81 -15.95
N ALA A 169 12.67 5.70 -16.01
CA ALA A 169 12.42 4.61 -16.96
C ALA A 169 10.98 4.10 -16.88
N ARG A 170 10.49 3.86 -15.66
CA ARG A 170 9.09 3.46 -15.43
C ARG A 170 8.11 4.52 -15.94
N ALA A 171 8.37 5.80 -15.69
CA ALA A 171 7.50 6.88 -16.16
C ALA A 171 7.47 6.95 -17.70
N ALA A 172 8.62 6.77 -18.35
CA ALA A 172 8.73 6.73 -19.81
C ALA A 172 7.93 5.56 -20.40
N TYR A 173 8.02 4.35 -19.82
CA TYR A 173 7.21 3.21 -20.25
C TYR A 173 5.71 3.43 -20.03
N HIS A 174 5.30 4.08 -18.93
CA HIS A 174 3.90 4.45 -18.74
C HIS A 174 3.42 5.42 -19.82
N HIS A 175 4.23 6.42 -20.19
CA HIS A 175 3.89 7.32 -21.29
C HIS A 175 3.80 6.61 -22.64
N ALA A 176 4.69 5.65 -22.93
CA ALA A 176 4.58 4.80 -24.11
C ALA A 176 3.24 4.04 -24.13
N LEU A 177 2.81 3.50 -22.99
CA LEU A 177 1.55 2.75 -22.86
C LEU A 177 0.30 3.63 -22.85
N ASP A 178 0.40 4.88 -22.40
CA ASP A 178 -0.70 5.85 -22.49
C ASP A 178 -0.98 6.21 -23.95
N LEU A 179 0.07 6.30 -24.78
CA LEU A 179 -0.03 6.61 -26.21
C LEU A 179 -0.42 5.38 -27.05
N ASN A 180 0.20 4.24 -26.75
CA ASN A 180 -0.11 2.96 -27.38
C ASN A 180 -0.23 1.89 -26.30
N PRO A 181 -1.46 1.63 -25.82
CA PRO A 181 -1.68 0.57 -24.84
C PRO A 181 -1.13 -0.76 -25.31
N ALA A 182 -1.17 -1.08 -26.61
CA ALA A 182 -0.72 -2.34 -27.18
C ALA A 182 0.81 -2.52 -27.25
N HIS A 183 1.61 -1.51 -26.89
CA HIS A 183 3.07 -1.54 -27.07
C HIS A 183 3.75 -2.65 -26.25
N VAL A 184 4.19 -3.72 -26.92
CA VAL A 184 4.68 -4.94 -26.26
C VAL A 184 5.99 -4.73 -25.52
N THR A 185 6.98 -4.09 -26.15
CA THR A 185 8.29 -3.83 -25.50
C THR A 185 8.17 -3.02 -24.22
N ALA A 186 7.41 -1.93 -24.23
CA ALA A 186 7.15 -1.12 -23.03
C ALA A 186 6.47 -1.94 -21.91
N ARG A 187 5.53 -2.83 -22.24
CA ARG A 187 4.93 -3.74 -21.23
C ARG A 187 5.94 -4.72 -20.66
N ILE A 188 6.77 -5.34 -21.50
CA ILE A 188 7.79 -6.29 -21.05
C ILE A 188 8.78 -5.59 -20.12
N ASN A 189 9.30 -4.42 -20.49
CA ASN A 189 10.25 -3.69 -19.66
C ASN A 189 9.63 -3.16 -18.37
N LEU A 190 8.40 -2.63 -18.42
CA LEU A 190 7.67 -2.24 -17.22
C LEU A 190 7.43 -3.43 -16.29
N GLY A 191 7.06 -4.58 -16.83
CA GLY A 191 6.94 -5.84 -16.09
C GLY A 191 8.25 -6.23 -15.41
N ARG A 192 9.39 -6.08 -16.10
CA ARG A 192 10.71 -6.40 -15.54
C ARG A 192 11.11 -5.46 -14.41
N LEU A 193 10.85 -4.16 -14.54
CA LEU A 193 11.08 -3.21 -13.45
C LEU A 193 10.22 -3.53 -12.22
N LEU A 194 8.95 -3.87 -12.42
CA LEU A 194 8.06 -4.28 -11.33
C LEU A 194 8.52 -5.58 -10.66
N HIS A 195 9.01 -6.53 -11.45
CA HIS A 195 9.58 -7.78 -10.93
C HIS A 195 10.81 -7.51 -10.06
N ALA A 196 11.73 -6.65 -10.52
CA ALA A 196 12.90 -6.24 -9.73
C ALA A 196 12.53 -5.51 -8.42
N GLU A 197 11.39 -4.80 -8.40
CA GLU A 197 10.83 -4.17 -7.19
C GLU A 197 10.07 -5.17 -6.27
N GLY A 198 9.97 -6.45 -6.63
CA GLY A 198 9.22 -7.46 -5.89
C GLY A 198 7.69 -7.38 -6.06
N LYS A 199 7.19 -6.59 -7.02
CA LYS A 199 5.77 -6.43 -7.32
C LYS A 199 5.30 -7.48 -8.33
N LEU A 200 5.33 -8.74 -7.89
CA LEU A 200 5.16 -9.92 -8.75
C LEU A 200 3.80 -9.96 -9.46
N GLU A 201 2.71 -9.57 -8.80
CA GLU A 201 1.37 -9.51 -9.41
C GLU A 201 1.30 -8.52 -10.58
N GLY A 202 1.95 -7.36 -10.41
CA GLY A 202 2.01 -6.32 -11.44
C GLY A 202 2.81 -6.80 -12.64
N ALA A 203 3.98 -7.40 -12.40
CA ALA A 203 4.81 -7.98 -13.44
C ALA A 203 4.08 -9.06 -14.24
N GLU A 204 3.43 -10.03 -13.57
CA GLU A 204 2.63 -11.06 -14.22
C GLU A 204 1.54 -10.46 -15.12
N SER A 205 0.83 -9.44 -14.63
CA SER A 205 -0.22 -8.75 -15.40
C SER A 205 0.33 -8.15 -16.70
N HIS A 206 1.46 -7.45 -16.63
CA HIS A 206 2.08 -6.83 -17.81
C HIS A 206 2.58 -7.86 -18.83
N TYR A 207 3.18 -8.96 -18.40
CA TYR A 207 3.61 -10.03 -19.32
C TYR A 207 2.43 -10.75 -19.97
N ARG A 208 1.37 -11.06 -19.20
CA ARG A 208 0.14 -11.65 -19.77
C ARG A 208 -0.54 -10.72 -20.75
N GLU A 209 -0.53 -9.41 -20.47
CA GLU A 209 -1.05 -8.42 -21.41
C GLU A 209 -0.15 -8.36 -22.65
N ALA A 210 1.17 -8.29 -22.54
CA ALA A 210 2.09 -8.36 -23.69
C ALA A 210 1.78 -9.56 -24.59
N LEU A 211 1.58 -10.74 -24.00
CA LEU A 211 1.23 -11.98 -24.70
C LEU A 211 -0.17 -11.98 -25.33
N ARG A 212 -1.10 -11.13 -24.87
CA ARG A 212 -2.39 -10.94 -25.55
C ARG A 212 -2.24 -10.21 -26.88
N HIS A 213 -1.24 -9.34 -27.03
CA HIS A 213 -0.98 -8.62 -28.27
C HIS A 213 0.02 -9.36 -29.16
N GLU A 214 1.04 -9.98 -28.58
CA GLU A 214 1.99 -10.84 -29.29
C GLU A 214 2.09 -12.24 -28.64
N PRO A 215 1.22 -13.19 -29.01
CA PRO A 215 1.19 -14.52 -28.40
C PRO A 215 2.45 -15.37 -28.62
N ARG A 216 3.32 -14.97 -29.55
CA ARG A 216 4.59 -15.65 -29.88
C ARG A 216 5.81 -14.91 -29.36
N ASN A 217 5.66 -13.93 -28.47
CA ASN A 217 6.80 -13.19 -27.93
C ASN A 217 7.57 -14.06 -26.91
N ALA A 218 8.76 -14.53 -27.29
CA ALA A 218 9.56 -15.45 -26.49
C ALA A 218 10.00 -14.84 -25.14
N LEU A 219 10.40 -13.57 -25.13
CA LEU A 219 10.84 -12.86 -23.91
C LEU A 219 9.68 -12.67 -22.92
N ALA A 220 8.48 -12.33 -23.41
CA ALA A 220 7.31 -12.22 -22.53
C ALA A 220 6.93 -13.56 -21.90
N TRP A 221 6.98 -14.66 -22.66
CA TRP A 221 6.77 -16.00 -22.14
C TRP A 221 7.83 -16.41 -21.11
N TYR A 222 9.10 -16.15 -21.40
CA TYR A 222 10.21 -16.43 -20.48
C TYR A 222 10.05 -15.66 -19.17
N ASN A 223 9.84 -14.34 -19.24
CA ASN A 223 9.72 -13.50 -18.05
C ASN A 223 8.45 -13.83 -17.24
N LEU A 224 7.35 -14.23 -17.90
CA LEU A 224 6.17 -14.76 -17.22
C LEU A 224 6.50 -16.05 -16.45
N GLY A 225 7.26 -16.96 -17.07
CA GLY A 225 7.74 -18.18 -16.41
C GLY A 225 8.54 -17.88 -15.14
N VAL A 226 9.48 -16.95 -15.22
CA VAL A 226 10.32 -16.54 -14.07
C VAL A 226 9.46 -15.99 -12.93
N VAL A 227 8.55 -15.06 -13.24
CA VAL A 227 7.65 -14.49 -12.21
C VAL A 227 6.74 -15.55 -11.60
N LEU A 228 6.28 -16.54 -12.38
CA LEU A 228 5.46 -17.63 -11.85
C LEU A 228 6.25 -18.54 -10.90
N GLU A 229 7.53 -18.82 -11.17
CA GLU A 229 8.40 -19.54 -10.23
C GLU A 229 8.59 -18.76 -8.92
N ASP A 230 8.86 -17.46 -9.00
CA ASP A 230 9.02 -16.60 -7.80
C ASP A 230 7.74 -16.52 -6.96
N ARG A 231 6.58 -16.72 -7.58
CA ARG A 231 5.28 -16.85 -6.91
C ARG A 231 4.95 -18.27 -6.45
N GLY A 232 5.87 -19.22 -6.57
CA GLY A 232 5.70 -20.62 -6.18
C GLY A 232 4.77 -21.42 -7.10
N ARG A 233 4.51 -20.96 -8.33
CA ARG A 233 3.61 -21.58 -9.32
C ARG A 233 4.39 -22.32 -10.41
N ALA A 234 5.30 -23.20 -10.03
CA ALA A 234 6.20 -23.92 -10.95
C ALA A 234 5.45 -24.70 -12.05
N ASP A 235 4.28 -25.29 -11.73
CA ASP A 235 3.46 -26.02 -12.70
C ASP A 235 2.96 -25.14 -13.85
N GLN A 236 2.83 -23.83 -13.61
CA GLN A 236 2.41 -22.86 -14.61
C GLN A 236 3.60 -22.21 -15.32
N ALA A 237 4.78 -22.21 -14.70
CA ALA A 237 6.02 -21.72 -15.31
C ALA A 237 6.52 -22.66 -16.42
N LEU A 238 6.38 -23.98 -16.21
CA LEU A 238 6.81 -24.99 -17.18
C LEU A 238 6.27 -24.75 -18.60
N PRO A 239 4.95 -24.64 -18.83
CA PRO A 239 4.43 -24.36 -20.18
C PRO A 239 4.83 -22.98 -20.69
N CYS A 240 5.08 -21.99 -19.83
CA CYS A 240 5.56 -20.68 -20.25
C CYS A 240 6.96 -20.79 -20.89
N TYR A 241 7.88 -21.53 -20.26
CA TYR A 241 9.20 -21.74 -20.86
C TYR A 241 9.16 -22.64 -22.08
N GLU A 242 8.26 -23.65 -22.15
CA GLU A 242 8.04 -24.45 -23.36
C GLU A 242 7.61 -23.56 -24.53
N HIS A 243 6.69 -22.61 -24.29
CA HIS A 243 6.32 -21.60 -25.29
C HIS A 243 7.47 -20.67 -25.64
N ALA A 244 8.29 -20.25 -24.67
CA ALA A 244 9.44 -19.38 -24.91
C ALA A 244 10.46 -20.03 -25.85
N VAL A 245 10.85 -21.29 -25.60
CA VAL A 245 11.81 -22.01 -26.47
C VAL A 245 11.20 -22.44 -27.81
N HIS A 246 9.87 -22.60 -27.89
CA HIS A 246 9.20 -22.83 -29.17
C HIS A 246 9.20 -21.57 -30.03
N ALA A 247 9.00 -20.40 -29.42
CA ALA A 247 9.02 -19.11 -30.09
C ALA A 247 10.44 -18.67 -30.47
N ASP A 248 11.41 -18.89 -29.59
CA ASP A 248 12.83 -18.65 -29.85
C ASP A 248 13.68 -19.83 -29.32
N PRO A 249 14.04 -20.78 -30.20
CA PRO A 249 14.92 -21.91 -29.85
C PRO A 249 16.35 -21.51 -29.45
N GLY A 250 16.74 -20.24 -29.63
CA GLY A 250 18.03 -19.69 -29.24
C GLY A 250 18.07 -19.13 -27.82
N LEU A 251 16.93 -19.05 -27.12
CA LEU A 251 16.83 -18.47 -25.79
C LEU A 251 17.42 -19.41 -24.72
N ALA A 252 18.74 -19.33 -24.55
CA ALA A 252 19.52 -20.24 -23.69
C ALA A 252 18.96 -20.33 -22.26
N ASP A 253 18.64 -19.19 -21.63
CA ASP A 253 18.15 -19.15 -20.25
C ASP A 253 16.80 -19.89 -20.08
N ALA A 254 15.93 -19.85 -21.10
CA ALA A 254 14.68 -20.62 -21.08
C ALA A 254 14.95 -22.13 -21.14
N HIS A 255 15.95 -22.57 -21.91
CA HIS A 255 16.40 -23.97 -21.90
C HIS A 255 16.96 -24.39 -20.54
N TYR A 256 17.72 -23.53 -19.88
CA TYR A 256 18.23 -23.80 -18.54
C TYR A 256 17.10 -23.97 -17.52
N ASN A 257 16.14 -23.03 -17.48
CA ASN A 257 15.02 -23.10 -16.54
C ASN A 257 14.10 -24.31 -16.83
N LEU A 258 13.87 -24.66 -18.11
CA LEU A 258 13.17 -25.90 -18.46
C LEU A 258 13.88 -27.14 -17.92
N ALA A 259 15.21 -27.20 -18.04
CA ALA A 259 15.97 -28.35 -17.55
C ALA A 259 15.78 -28.53 -16.04
N LEU A 260 15.86 -27.43 -15.27
CA LEU A 260 15.64 -27.45 -13.82
C LEU A 260 14.22 -27.88 -13.46
N LEU A 261 13.19 -27.38 -14.15
CA LEU A 261 11.80 -27.78 -13.88
C LEU A 261 11.52 -29.23 -14.26
N TYR A 262 12.06 -29.73 -15.39
CA TYR A 262 11.93 -31.13 -15.75
C TYR A 262 12.66 -32.05 -14.77
N GLU A 263 13.82 -31.65 -14.24
CA GLU A 263 14.53 -32.40 -13.21
C GLU A 263 13.68 -32.50 -11.94
N ARG A 264 13.13 -31.38 -11.45
CA ARG A 264 12.21 -31.36 -10.30
C ARG A 264 10.97 -32.23 -10.53
N ALA A 265 10.47 -32.28 -11.76
CA ALA A 265 9.34 -33.13 -12.15
C ALA A 265 9.72 -34.60 -12.43
N GLY A 266 10.99 -34.99 -12.27
CA GLY A 266 11.46 -36.35 -12.51
C GLY A 266 11.61 -36.74 -14.00
N ARG A 267 11.40 -35.80 -14.92
CA ARG A 267 11.53 -35.98 -16.38
C ARG A 267 13.00 -35.86 -16.82
N LYS A 268 13.83 -36.80 -16.36
CA LYS A 268 15.30 -36.77 -16.52
C LYS A 268 15.77 -36.66 -17.97
N GLN A 269 15.12 -37.35 -18.91
CA GLN A 269 15.50 -37.31 -20.33
C GLN A 269 15.27 -35.91 -20.93
N ASP A 270 14.15 -35.26 -20.62
CA ASP A 270 13.87 -33.91 -21.07
C ASP A 270 14.84 -32.91 -20.44
N ALA A 271 15.13 -33.05 -19.14
CA ALA A 271 16.12 -32.22 -18.45
C ALA A 271 17.50 -32.27 -19.13
N VAL A 272 18.01 -33.47 -19.39
CA VAL A 272 19.31 -33.66 -20.07
C VAL A 272 19.30 -33.04 -21.47
N ARG A 273 18.21 -33.21 -22.23
CA ARG A 273 18.08 -32.62 -23.57
C ARG A 273 18.17 -31.10 -23.54
N HIS A 274 17.39 -30.44 -22.68
CA HIS A 274 17.39 -28.97 -22.59
C HIS A 274 18.70 -28.43 -22.02
N LEU A 275 19.34 -29.12 -21.06
CA LEU A 275 20.66 -28.75 -20.56
C LEU A 275 21.76 -28.85 -21.63
N ALA A 276 21.69 -29.86 -22.49
CA ALA A 276 22.62 -30.00 -23.62
C ALA A 276 22.45 -28.85 -24.62
N ILE A 277 21.22 -28.43 -24.92
CA ILE A 277 20.94 -27.28 -25.78
C ILE A 277 21.47 -25.99 -25.15
N PHE A 278 21.19 -25.74 -23.87
CA PHE A 278 21.71 -24.58 -23.13
C PHE A 278 23.24 -24.48 -23.24
N ARG A 279 23.97 -25.57 -22.97
CA ARG A 279 25.44 -25.60 -23.07
C ARG A 279 25.96 -25.31 -24.48
N ARG A 280 25.23 -25.72 -25.51
CA ARG A 280 25.57 -25.41 -26.91
C ARG A 280 25.37 -23.93 -27.23
N LEU A 281 24.31 -23.31 -26.69
CA LEU A 281 23.98 -21.90 -26.91
C LEU A 281 24.85 -20.95 -26.07
N ALA A 282 25.27 -21.37 -24.87
CA ALA A 282 26.10 -20.62 -23.94
C ALA A 282 27.39 -21.38 -23.61
N PRO A 283 28.35 -21.45 -24.55
CA PRO A 283 29.62 -22.13 -24.30
C PRO A 283 30.41 -21.42 -23.18
N PRO A 284 31.17 -22.16 -22.37
CA PRO A 284 32.05 -21.55 -21.36
C PRO A 284 33.07 -20.62 -22.05
N ARG A 285 33.30 -19.45 -21.45
CA ARG A 285 34.34 -18.50 -21.85
C ARG A 285 35.73 -19.01 -21.50
#